data_AF-Q5Z0B2-F1
#
_entry.id   AF-Q5Z0B2-F1
#
_cell.length_a   1.000
_cell.length_b   1.000
_cell.length_c   1.000
_cell.angle_alpha   90.00
_cell.angle_beta   90.00
_cell.angle_gamma   90.00
#
_symmetry.space_group_name_H-M   'P 1'
#
loop_
_entity.id
_entity.type
_entity.pdbx_description
1 polymer ?
#
loop_
_entity_poly.entity_id
_entity_poly.type
_entity_poly.pdbx_seq_one_letter_code
_entity_poly.pdbx_strand_id
1 'polypeptide(L)'
;MSRHEGRHRILDMHHGMMPDLTVHGPTRAGGRWTLRFTQLDLLAGTQTLSAIEYDDDYVVEDGEWRMRKSHARTLWSLTQPLSPDAVITDNLP
;
A
#
# COMPACT_ATOMS: atom_id res chain seq x y z
N MET A 1 -2.59 -4.20 -13.34
CA MET A 1 -2.21 -5.47 -12.68
C MET A 1 -1.70 -6.43 -13.74
N SER A 2 -0.54 -7.07 -13.54
CA SER A 2 -0.01 -8.03 -14.49
C SER A 2 -0.66 -9.39 -14.28
N ARG A 3 -1.12 -10.01 -15.37
CA ARG A 3 -1.65 -11.38 -15.37
C ARG A 3 -0.62 -12.34 -15.95
N HIS A 4 -0.51 -13.54 -15.38
CA HIS A 4 0.27 -14.66 -15.91
C HIS A 4 -0.66 -15.87 -15.96
N GLU A 5 -0.79 -16.51 -17.13
CA GLU A 5 -1.69 -17.66 -17.36
C GLU A 5 -3.13 -17.44 -16.88
N GLY A 6 -3.65 -16.22 -17.07
CA GLY A 6 -5.02 -15.84 -16.70
C GLY A 6 -5.24 -15.46 -15.23
N ARG A 7 -4.24 -15.64 -14.36
CA ARG A 7 -4.28 -15.26 -12.94
C ARG A 7 -3.49 -13.98 -12.66
N HIS A 8 -3.87 -13.23 -11.63
CA HIS A 8 -3.08 -12.09 -11.18
C HIS A 8 -1.76 -12.57 -10.60
N ARG A 9 -0.64 -11.94 -11.00
CA ARG A 9 0.69 -12.34 -10.51
C ARG A 9 0.93 -11.85 -9.09
N ILE A 10 0.56 -10.60 -8.82
CA ILE A 10 0.78 -9.93 -7.54
C ILE A 10 -0.58 -9.65 -6.91
N LEU A 11 -0.72 -10.07 -5.66
CA LEU A 11 -1.84 -9.70 -4.80
C LEU A 11 -1.27 -8.85 -3.67
N ASP A 12 -1.56 -7.56 -3.64
CA ASP A 12 -1.10 -6.68 -2.58
C ASP A 12 -2.23 -5.99 -1.83
N MET A 13 -1.93 -5.55 -0.61
CA MET A 13 -2.80 -4.77 0.24
C MET A 13 -1.97 -3.72 0.97
N HIS A 14 -2.40 -2.47 0.85
CA HIS A 14 -1.88 -1.34 1.60
C HIS A 14 -2.90 -0.96 2.68
N HIS A 15 -2.66 -1.36 3.92
CA HIS A 15 -3.55 -1.01 5.03
C HIS A 15 -2.95 0.15 5.82
N GLY A 16 -3.48 1.36 5.60
CA GLY A 16 -3.11 2.57 6.35
C GLY A 16 -3.70 2.57 7.75
N MET A 17 -2.91 2.96 8.74
CA MET A 17 -3.24 2.98 10.16
C MET A 17 -2.66 4.23 10.82
N MET A 18 -3.19 4.55 12.01
CA MET A 18 -2.68 5.61 12.89
C MET A 18 -2.47 6.95 12.15
N PRO A 19 -3.51 7.53 11.51
CA PRO A 19 -3.37 8.82 10.86
C PRO A 19 -2.98 9.91 11.85
N ASP A 20 -2.01 10.71 11.46
CA ASP A 20 -1.73 12.02 12.05
C ASP A 20 -1.91 13.07 10.95
N LEU A 21 -2.96 13.89 11.07
CA LEU A 21 -3.37 14.87 10.06
C LEU A 21 -3.22 16.29 10.61
N THR A 22 -2.56 17.15 9.86
CA THR A 22 -2.45 18.58 10.17
C THR A 22 -3.07 19.41 9.04
N VAL A 23 -4.09 20.21 9.34
CA VAL A 23 -4.69 21.15 8.39
C VAL A 23 -3.93 22.48 8.46
N HIS A 24 -3.31 22.88 7.36
CA HIS A 24 -2.49 24.10 7.28
C HIS A 24 -3.28 25.33 6.81
N GLY A 25 -4.52 25.13 6.36
CA GLY A 25 -5.44 26.19 5.92
C GLY A 25 -6.59 25.61 5.10
N PRO A 26 -7.41 26.48 4.46
CA PRO A 26 -8.60 26.05 3.73
C PRO A 26 -8.31 25.13 2.53
N THR A 27 -7.08 25.17 2.00
CA THR A 27 -6.71 24.46 0.76
C THR A 27 -5.46 23.58 0.89
N ARG A 28 -4.95 23.39 2.11
CA ARG A 28 -3.71 22.61 2.36
C ARG A 28 -3.80 21.79 3.65
N ALA A 29 -3.31 20.56 3.59
CA ALA A 29 -3.15 19.69 4.75
C ALA A 29 -1.91 18.80 4.56
N GLY A 30 -1.34 18.31 5.65
CA GLY A 30 -0.34 17.26 5.67
C GLY A 30 -0.87 16.03 6.40
N GLY A 31 -0.37 14.85 6.06
CA GLY A 31 -0.76 13.61 6.73
C GLY A 31 0.37 12.62 6.84
N ARG A 32 0.47 11.99 8.00
CA ARG A 32 1.33 10.84 8.24
C ARG A 32 0.51 9.59 8.47
N TRP A 33 1.00 8.49 7.92
CA TRP A 33 0.35 7.20 8.03
C TRP A 33 1.38 6.11 8.29
N THR A 34 1.06 5.18 9.18
CA THR A 34 1.76 3.90 9.22
C THR A 34 0.99 2.89 8.38
N LEU A 35 1.64 2.29 7.40
CA LEU A 35 1.07 1.25 6.58
C LEU A 35 1.56 -0.11 7.03
N ARG A 36 0.64 -1.06 7.08
CA ARG A 36 0.95 -2.49 6.96
C ARG A 36 0.77 -2.88 5.51
N PHE A 37 1.87 -3.17 4.84
CA PHE A 37 1.90 -3.69 3.48
C PHE A 37 1.95 -5.21 3.50
N THR A 38 1.15 -5.85 2.66
CA THR A 38 1.22 -7.30 2.39
C THR A 38 1.25 -7.50 0.88
N GLN A 39 2.13 -8.38 0.41
CA GLN A 39 2.20 -8.78 -1.00
C GLN A 39 2.33 -10.30 -1.09
N LEU A 40 1.59 -10.92 -1.99
CA LEU A 40 1.81 -12.29 -2.47
C LEU A 40 2.32 -12.20 -3.91
N ASP A 41 3.53 -12.70 -4.18
CA ASP A 41 4.01 -12.93 -5.56
C ASP A 41 3.81 -14.40 -5.89
N LEU A 42 2.79 -14.68 -6.70
CA LEU A 42 2.39 -16.06 -7.03
C LEU A 42 3.36 -16.75 -7.97
N LEU A 43 4.12 -15.98 -8.76
CA LEU A 43 5.16 -16.53 -9.64
C LEU A 43 6.42 -16.86 -8.83
N ALA A 44 6.81 -15.96 -7.92
CA ALA A 44 7.96 -16.20 -7.05
C ALA A 44 7.66 -17.16 -5.90
N GLY A 45 6.39 -17.42 -5.61
CA GLY A 45 5.97 -18.27 -4.50
C GLY A 45 6.27 -17.64 -3.14
N THR A 46 6.14 -16.31 -2.99
CA THR A 46 6.53 -15.59 -1.76
C THR A 46 5.44 -14.69 -1.19
N GLN A 47 5.49 -14.48 0.12
CA GLN A 47 4.76 -13.44 0.84
C GLN A 47 5.75 -12.41 1.40
N THR A 48 5.47 -11.13 1.17
CA THR A 48 6.16 -10.00 1.80
C THR A 48 5.22 -9.28 2.77
N LEU A 49 5.72 -8.98 3.97
CA LEU A 49 5.10 -8.10 4.94
C LEU A 49 6.04 -6.93 5.21
N SER A 50 5.51 -5.71 5.25
CA SER A 50 6.33 -4.53 5.56
C SER A 50 5.55 -3.53 6.41
N ALA A 51 6.28 -2.83 7.29
CA ALA A 51 5.80 -1.57 7.86
C ALA A 51 6.40 -0.42 7.08
N ILE A 52 5.57 0.55 6.70
CA ILE A 52 5.97 1.70 5.91
C ILE A 52 5.41 2.96 6.56
N GLU A 53 6.17 4.04 6.64
CA GLU A 53 5.65 5.35 7.01
C GLU A 53 5.47 6.20 5.77
N TYR A 54 4.31 6.84 5.66
CA TYR A 54 4.01 7.82 4.62
C TYR A 54 4.02 9.22 5.25
N ASP A 55 4.58 10.17 4.51
CA ASP A 55 4.52 11.61 4.78
C ASP A 55 3.97 12.30 3.53
N ASP A 56 2.69 12.67 3.58
CA ASP A 56 1.88 13.12 2.47
C ASP A 56 1.53 14.60 2.59
N ASP A 57 1.55 15.31 1.46
CA ASP A 57 0.98 16.65 1.32
C ASP A 57 -0.31 16.59 0.49
N TYR A 58 -1.35 17.26 0.97
CA TYR A 58 -2.63 17.41 0.30
C TYR A 58 -2.92 18.87 -0.06
N VAL A 59 -3.56 19.07 -1.21
CA VAL A 59 -3.98 20.38 -1.71
C VAL A 59 -5.41 20.29 -2.24
N VAL A 60 -6.15 21.41 -2.19
CA VAL A 60 -7.41 21.53 -2.92
C VAL A 60 -7.12 22.04 -4.33
N GLU A 61 -7.47 21.25 -5.34
CA GLU A 61 -7.40 21.57 -6.77
C GLU A 61 -8.80 21.39 -7.36
N ASP A 62 -9.29 22.41 -8.09
CA ASP A 62 -10.63 22.45 -8.68
C ASP A 62 -11.77 22.11 -7.69
N GLY A 63 -11.60 22.49 -6.42
CA GLY A 63 -12.58 22.26 -5.35
C GLY A 63 -12.49 20.89 -4.69
N GLU A 64 -11.53 20.03 -5.07
CA GLU A 64 -11.36 18.69 -4.54
C GLU A 64 -10.00 18.50 -3.88
N TRP A 65 -9.96 17.71 -2.80
CA TRP A 65 -8.69 17.31 -2.18
C TRP A 65 -7.93 16.33 -3.08
N ARG A 66 -6.67 16.63 -3.33
CA ARG A 66 -5.73 15.81 -4.10
C ARG A 66 -4.46 15.57 -3.29
N MET A 67 -3.88 14.38 -3.45
CA MET A 67 -2.52 14.10 -2.99
C MET A 67 -1.53 14.83 -3.90
N ARG A 68 -0.77 15.77 -3.35
CA ARG A 68 0.22 16.57 -4.08
C ARG A 68 1.61 15.93 -4.04
N LYS A 69 1.96 15.33 -2.90
CA LYS A 69 3.24 14.66 -2.68
C LYS A 69 3.02 13.53 -1.69
N SER A 70 3.76 12.44 -1.87
CA SER A 70 3.85 11.35 -0.90
C SER A 70 5.29 10.88 -0.83
N HIS A 71 5.84 10.78 0.38
CA HIS A 71 7.12 10.15 0.64
C HIS A 71 6.90 8.90 1.49
N ALA A 72 7.24 7.74 0.92
CA ALA A 72 7.16 6.47 1.60
C ALA A 72 8.54 6.05 2.12
N ARG A 73 8.61 5.64 3.38
CA ARG A 73 9.81 5.10 4.02
C ARG A 73 9.51 3.73 4.60
N THR A 74 10.06 2.69 4.00
CA THR A 74 9.97 1.33 4.55
C THR A 74 10.79 1.26 5.84
N LEU A 75 10.12 0.93 6.95
CA LEU A 75 10.77 0.76 8.25
C LEU A 75 11.43 -0.61 8.36
N TRP A 76 10.71 -1.64 7.96
CA TRP A 76 11.19 -3.02 7.88
C TRP A 76 10.39 -3.80 6.84
N SER A 77 10.99 -4.89 6.36
CA SER A 77 10.33 -5.85 5.48
C SER A 77 10.76 -7.27 5.81
N LEU A 78 9.82 -8.19 5.74
CA LEU A 78 10.03 -9.63 5.85
C LEU A 78 9.46 -10.29 4.60
N THR A 79 10.30 -11.03 3.87
CA THR A 79 9.87 -11.88 2.76
C THR A 79 10.12 -13.34 3.11
N GLN A 80 9.12 -14.18 2.88
CA GLN A 80 9.18 -15.61 3.14
C GLN A 80 8.52 -16.40 2.00
N PRO A 81 8.88 -17.68 1.78
CA PRO A 81 8.14 -18.54 0.87
C PRO A 81 6.68 -18.68 1.31
N LEU A 82 5.78 -18.81 0.35
CA LEU A 82 4.43 -19.29 0.60
C LEU A 82 4.51 -20.75 1.09
N SER A 83 3.63 -21.11 2.01
CA SER A 83 3.51 -22.51 2.42
C SER A 83 3.18 -23.38 1.20
N PRO A 84 3.79 -24.57 1.05
CA PRO A 84 3.40 -25.54 0.03
C PRO A 84 1.92 -25.92 0.10
N ASP A 85 1.32 -25.82 1.30
CA ASP A 85 -0.09 -26.13 1.55
C ASP A 85 -1.02 -24.89 1.43
N ALA A 86 -0.50 -23.74 1.01
CA ALA A 86 -1.29 -22.52 0.90
C ALA A 86 -2.33 -22.63 -0.24
N VAL A 87 -3.61 -22.45 0.10
CA VAL A 87 -4.68 -22.31 -0.88
C VAL A 87 -4.96 -20.82 -1.09
N ILE A 88 -4.71 -20.33 -2.30
CA ILE A 88 -4.89 -18.92 -2.67
C ILE A 88 -6.11 -18.80 -3.57
N THR A 89 -7.06 -17.97 -3.15
CA THR A 89 -8.26 -17.62 -3.93
C THR A 89 -8.34 -16.11 -4.01
N ASP A 90 -8.49 -15.58 -5.22
CA ASP A 90 -8.74 -14.16 -5.46
C ASP A 90 -9.97 -14.01 -6.36
N ASN A 91 -10.74 -12.96 -6.13
CA ASN A 91 -11.92 -12.60 -6.94
C ASN A 91 -11.70 -11.20 -7.57
N LEU A 92 -10.44 -10.85 -7.83
CA LEU A 92 -10.11 -9.56 -8.41
C LEU A 92 -10.64 -9.52 -9.85
N PRO A 93 -11.31 -8.43 -10.26
CA PRO A 93 -11.88 -8.31 -11.60
C PRO A 93 -10.84 -8.44 -12.73
#